data_AF-A0A800NF15-F1
#
_entry.id   AF-A0A800NF15-F1
#
_cell.length_a   1.000
_cell.length_b   1.000
_cell.length_c   1.000
_cell.angle_alpha   90.00
_cell.angle_beta   90.00
_cell.angle_gamma   90.00
#
_symmetry.space_group_name_H-M   'P 1'
#
loop_
_entity.id
_entity.type
_entity.pdbx_description
1 polymer ?
#
loop_
_entity_poly.entity_id
_entity_poly.type
_entity_poly.pdbx_seq_one_letter_code
_entity_poly.pdbx_strand_id
1 'polypeptide(L)'
;MDTLVEIQDVTKVIKGRTIIDSVSFDVKKGEVFGFLGPNGAGKTTTIRMLVGLIGITSGDIKILGSSIKTDFEKAVSHIGAIVENPEMYKFLSGYQNLIHYARMSKGVTKEKVDETVELVGLADRIHDKVRTYSLGMRQRLGLAQCLLHDPQILVLDEPTNGLDPAGIREIRDHLRMLAREREKWLSLYPATYYRKWK
;
A
#
# COMPACT_ATOMS: atom_id res chain seq x y z
N MET A 1 7.23 -13.12 -17.19
CA MET A 1 5.98 -12.36 -17.32
C MET A 1 6.18 -11.06 -16.56
N ASP A 2 5.91 -9.92 -17.20
CA ASP A 2 6.11 -8.58 -16.59
C ASP A 2 4.89 -8.11 -15.78
N THR A 3 3.81 -8.90 -15.73
CA THR A 3 2.59 -8.54 -15.01
C THR A 3 2.70 -8.90 -13.52
N LEU A 4 2.49 -7.91 -12.65
CA LEU A 4 2.49 -8.08 -11.19
C LEU A 4 1.10 -8.42 -10.65
N VAL A 5 0.06 -7.77 -11.18
CA VAL A 5 -1.34 -7.97 -10.80
C VAL A 5 -2.18 -8.16 -12.05
N GLU A 6 -2.98 -9.21 -12.07
CA GLU A 6 -4.01 -9.45 -13.08
C GLU A 6 -5.38 -9.46 -12.37
N ILE A 7 -6.28 -8.58 -12.78
CA ILE A 7 -7.69 -8.59 -12.33
C ILE A 7 -8.53 -9.10 -13.50
N GLN A 8 -9.29 -10.18 -13.29
CA GLN A 8 -10.01 -10.91 -14.33
C GLN A 8 -11.49 -11.02 -13.98
N ASP A 9 -12.31 -10.20 -14.65
CA ASP A 9 -13.77 -10.13 -14.57
C ASP A 9 -14.29 -10.09 -13.13
N VAL A 10 -13.61 -9.31 -12.29
CA VAL A 10 -13.90 -9.26 -10.85
C VAL A 10 -15.19 -8.51 -10.61
N THR A 11 -16.10 -9.17 -9.90
CA THR A 11 -17.36 -8.59 -9.44
C THR A 11 -17.46 -8.70 -7.93
N LYS A 12 -18.03 -7.67 -7.30
CA LYS A 12 -18.35 -7.67 -5.87
C LYS A 12 -19.79 -7.25 -5.64
N VAL A 13 -20.56 -8.15 -5.04
CA VAL A 13 -21.92 -7.89 -4.56
C VAL A 13 -21.92 -7.83 -3.04
N ILE A 14 -22.50 -6.77 -2.48
CA ILE A 14 -22.69 -6.58 -1.04
C ILE A 14 -24.17 -6.31 -0.79
N LYS A 15 -24.82 -7.15 0.03
CA LYS A 15 -26.24 -7.03 0.40
C LYS A 15 -27.15 -6.82 -0.84
N GLY A 16 -26.91 -7.60 -1.89
CA GLY A 16 -27.70 -7.56 -3.13
C GLY A 16 -27.38 -6.39 -4.08
N ARG A 17 -26.42 -5.52 -3.75
CA ARG A 17 -25.96 -4.44 -4.63
C ARG A 17 -24.60 -4.76 -5.24
N THR A 18 -24.48 -4.63 -6.55
CA THR A 18 -23.20 -4.71 -7.27
C THR A 18 -22.40 -3.43 -7.01
N ILE A 19 -21.25 -3.57 -6.36
CA ILE A 19 -20.32 -2.47 -6.02
C ILE A 19 -19.20 -2.39 -7.04
N ILE A 20 -18.72 -3.55 -7.50
CA ILE A 20 -17.74 -3.70 -8.57
C ILE A 20 -18.37 -4.65 -9.59
N ASP A 21 -18.33 -4.28 -10.86
CA ASP A 21 -19.00 -5.00 -11.96
C ASP A 21 -18.00 -5.38 -13.05
N SER A 22 -17.64 -6.67 -13.10
CA SER A 22 -16.78 -7.29 -14.12
C SER A 22 -15.54 -6.47 -14.52
N VAL A 23 -14.77 -6.01 -13.53
CA VAL A 23 -13.56 -5.22 -13.78
C VAL A 23 -12.41 -6.12 -14.20
N SER A 24 -11.74 -5.75 -15.29
CA SER A 24 -10.57 -6.45 -15.84
C SER A 24 -9.46 -5.47 -16.21
N PHE A 25 -8.26 -5.67 -15.68
CA PHE A 25 -7.05 -4.94 -16.06
C PHE A 25 -5.79 -5.61 -15.49
N ASP A 26 -4.64 -5.26 -16.06
CA ASP A 26 -3.33 -5.74 -15.64
C ASP A 26 -2.44 -4.59 -15.19
N VAL A 27 -1.56 -4.86 -14.22
CA VAL A 27 -0.53 -3.92 -13.75
C VAL A 27 0.83 -4.54 -13.99
N LYS A 28 1.71 -3.79 -14.66
CA LYS A 28 3.07 -4.26 -14.99
C LYS A 28 4.09 -3.87 -13.93
N LYS A 29 5.22 -4.57 -13.96
CA LYS A 29 6.41 -4.28 -13.16
C LYS A 29 6.87 -2.83 -13.37
N GLY A 30 7.11 -2.11 -12.26
CA GLY A 30 7.53 -0.70 -12.27
C GLY A 30 6.43 0.32 -12.57
N GLU A 31 5.16 -0.11 -12.72
CA GLU A 31 4.05 0.78 -13.03
C GLU A 31 3.48 1.47 -11.78
N VAL A 32 3.13 2.75 -11.92
CA VAL A 32 2.34 3.48 -10.93
C VAL A 32 0.91 3.58 -11.44
N PHE A 33 0.04 2.67 -11.00
CA PHE A 33 -1.35 2.62 -11.45
C PHE A 33 -2.28 3.11 -10.34
N GLY A 34 -3.18 4.06 -10.63
CA GLY A 34 -4.14 4.61 -9.66
C GLY A 34 -5.60 4.52 -10.09
N PHE A 35 -6.51 4.25 -9.15
CA PHE A 35 -7.95 4.25 -9.40
C PHE A 35 -8.54 5.67 -9.42
N LEU A 36 -9.02 6.11 -10.57
CA LEU A 36 -9.71 7.39 -10.75
C LEU A 36 -11.23 7.19 -10.66
N GLY A 37 -11.92 7.96 -9.82
CA GLY A 37 -13.39 7.94 -9.75
C GLY A 37 -13.94 8.71 -8.54
N PRO A 38 -15.24 9.05 -8.53
CA PRO A 38 -15.88 9.74 -7.41
C PRO A 38 -15.89 8.87 -6.13
N ASN A 39 -16.26 9.48 -5.00
CA ASN A 39 -16.50 8.74 -3.77
C ASN A 39 -17.63 7.72 -4.00
N GLY A 40 -17.45 6.50 -3.49
CA GLY A 40 -18.41 5.41 -3.72
C GLY A 40 -18.21 4.64 -5.04
N ALA A 41 -17.26 5.02 -5.90
CA ALA A 41 -16.96 4.28 -7.14
C ALA A 41 -16.29 2.90 -6.94
N GLY A 42 -16.19 2.41 -5.70
CA GLY A 42 -15.63 1.09 -5.41
C GLY A 42 -14.10 1.01 -5.28
N LYS A 43 -13.35 2.12 -5.37
CA LYS A 43 -11.87 2.13 -5.29
C LYS A 43 -11.30 1.38 -4.08
N THR A 44 -11.71 1.80 -2.87
CA THR A 44 -11.33 1.15 -1.61
C THR A 44 -11.82 -0.30 -1.56
N THR A 45 -12.98 -0.60 -2.14
CA THR A 45 -13.48 -1.99 -2.23
C THR A 45 -12.54 -2.83 -3.09
N THR A 46 -12.08 -2.34 -4.23
CA THR A 46 -11.11 -3.03 -5.08
C THR A 46 -9.77 -3.22 -4.38
N ILE A 47 -9.27 -2.19 -3.68
CA ILE A 47 -8.06 -2.29 -2.85
C ILE A 47 -8.20 -3.41 -1.81
N ARG A 48 -9.30 -3.40 -1.04
CA ARG A 48 -9.56 -4.41 -0.01
C ARG A 48 -9.70 -5.82 -0.59
N MET A 49 -10.20 -5.97 -1.82
CA MET A 49 -10.22 -7.27 -2.49
C MET A 49 -8.82 -7.72 -2.92
N LEU A 50 -8.02 -6.81 -3.49
CA LEU A 50 -6.65 -7.08 -3.90
C LEU A 50 -5.77 -7.55 -2.73
N VAL A 51 -5.94 -6.95 -1.56
CA VAL A 51 -5.16 -7.30 -0.35
C VAL A 51 -5.80 -8.41 0.50
N GLY A 52 -6.92 -8.99 0.05
CA GLY A 52 -7.58 -10.10 0.76
C GLY A 52 -8.42 -9.73 1.98
N LEU A 53 -8.64 -8.45 2.26
CA LEU A 53 -9.48 -8.00 3.39
C LEU A 53 -10.98 -8.22 3.13
N ILE A 54 -11.40 -8.33 1.87
CA ILE A 54 -12.76 -8.65 1.47
C ILE A 54 -12.72 -9.67 0.32
N GLY A 55 -13.48 -10.75 0.40
CA GLY A 55 -13.56 -11.73 -0.70
C GLY A 55 -14.27 -11.21 -1.95
N ILE A 56 -13.90 -11.71 -3.13
CA ILE A 56 -14.56 -11.41 -4.41
C ILE A 56 -15.84 -12.26 -4.58
N THR A 57 -16.83 -11.76 -5.32
CA THR A 57 -18.07 -12.52 -5.63
C THR A 57 -17.86 -13.42 -6.84
N SER A 58 -17.28 -12.90 -7.92
CA SER A 58 -16.87 -13.66 -9.11
C SER A 58 -15.60 -13.07 -9.72
N GLY A 59 -15.05 -13.74 -10.74
CA GLY A 59 -13.75 -13.38 -11.33
C GLY A 59 -12.56 -13.92 -10.55
N ASP A 60 -11.37 -13.40 -10.80
CA ASP A 60 -10.15 -13.74 -10.05
C ASP A 60 -9.17 -12.56 -9.98
N ILE A 61 -8.30 -12.56 -8.98
CA ILE A 61 -7.14 -11.66 -8.91
C ILE A 61 -5.90 -12.52 -8.77
N LYS A 62 -4.91 -12.31 -9.65
CA LYS A 62 -3.62 -13.00 -9.59
C LYS A 62 -2.53 -12.02 -9.24
N ILE A 63 -1.70 -12.39 -8.29
CA ILE A 63 -0.52 -11.63 -7.87
C ILE A 63 0.69 -12.48 -8.21
N LEU A 64 1.53 -11.99 -9.14
CA LEU A 64 2.68 -12.73 -9.66
C LEU A 64 2.30 -14.16 -10.10
N GLY A 65 1.17 -14.26 -10.81
CA GLY A 65 0.60 -15.52 -11.29
C GLY A 65 -0.11 -16.38 -10.23
N SER A 66 -0.08 -16.00 -8.94
CA SER A 66 -0.74 -16.74 -7.86
C SER A 66 -2.14 -16.18 -7.60
N SER A 67 -3.18 -17.00 -7.70
CA SER A 67 -4.58 -16.59 -7.50
C SER A 67 -4.89 -16.35 -6.02
N ILE A 68 -5.59 -15.26 -5.72
CA ILE A 68 -6.09 -15.00 -4.35
C ILE A 68 -7.20 -15.97 -3.92
N LYS A 69 -7.80 -16.73 -4.85
CA LYS A 69 -8.82 -17.73 -4.55
C LYS A 69 -8.22 -19.08 -4.17
N THR A 70 -7.16 -19.50 -4.88
CA THR A 70 -6.61 -20.85 -4.75
C THR A 70 -5.26 -20.92 -4.04
N ASP A 71 -4.50 -19.82 -4.03
CA ASP A 71 -3.14 -19.77 -3.48
C ASP A 71 -2.91 -18.45 -2.71
N PHE A 72 -3.83 -18.18 -1.78
CA PHE A 72 -3.97 -16.90 -1.10
C PHE A 72 -2.68 -16.47 -0.38
N GLU A 73 -2.12 -17.33 0.48
CA GLU A 73 -0.92 -16.99 1.27
C GLU A 73 0.26 -16.60 0.38
N LYS A 74 0.47 -17.35 -0.70
CA LYS A 74 1.52 -17.06 -1.66
C LYS A 74 1.27 -15.73 -2.38
N ALA A 75 0.04 -15.52 -2.84
CA ALA A 75 -0.36 -14.29 -3.53
C ALA A 75 -0.16 -13.04 -2.65
N VAL A 76 -0.68 -13.04 -1.41
CA VAL A 76 -0.62 -11.86 -0.54
C VAL A 76 0.75 -11.64 0.12
N SER A 77 1.60 -12.67 0.22
CA SER A 77 2.97 -12.53 0.77
C SER A 77 3.84 -11.54 0.00
N HIS A 78 3.49 -11.26 -1.26
CA HIS A 78 4.19 -10.30 -2.11
C HIS A 78 3.67 -8.86 -1.99
N ILE A 79 2.59 -8.64 -1.22
CA ILE A 79 1.97 -7.33 -1.02
C ILE A 79 2.40 -6.73 0.31
N GLY A 80 2.79 -5.46 0.29
CA GLY A 80 2.74 -4.57 1.45
C GLY A 80 1.57 -3.61 1.24
N ALA A 81 0.74 -3.39 2.25
CA ALA A 81 -0.43 -2.54 2.07
C ALA A 81 -0.67 -1.59 3.23
N ILE A 82 -0.97 -0.34 2.90
CA ILE A 82 -1.65 0.60 3.79
C ILE A 82 -3.09 0.66 3.28
N VAL A 83 -3.99 -0.03 3.97
CA VAL A 83 -5.43 0.08 3.72
C VAL A 83 -6.01 0.85 4.88
N GLU A 84 -6.56 2.03 4.59
CA GLU A 84 -6.93 3.03 5.61
C GLU A 84 -5.71 3.56 6.39
N ASN A 85 -5.95 4.35 7.44
CA ASN A 85 -4.85 4.90 8.24
C ASN A 85 -4.20 3.80 9.09
N PRO A 86 -2.87 3.62 9.03
CA PRO A 86 -2.20 2.62 9.84
C PRO A 86 -2.34 2.97 11.33
N GLU A 87 -2.88 2.04 12.11
CA GLU A 87 -2.97 2.20 13.56
C GLU A 87 -1.61 1.95 14.20
N MET A 88 -1.06 3.01 14.78
CA MET A 88 0.22 2.98 15.49
C MET A 88 0.00 3.15 16.98
N TYR A 89 0.79 2.46 17.79
CA TYR A 89 0.82 2.66 19.24
C TYR A 89 1.40 4.04 19.56
N LYS A 90 0.51 5.01 19.83
CA LYS A 90 0.87 6.42 20.07
C LYS A 90 1.79 6.64 21.27
N PHE A 91 1.79 5.73 22.23
CA PHE A 91 2.63 5.79 23.43
C PHE A 91 4.05 5.23 23.21
N LEU A 92 4.25 4.44 22.16
CA LEU A 92 5.56 3.93 21.73
C LEU A 92 6.25 4.93 20.79
N SER A 93 7.56 4.80 20.64
CA SER A 93 8.29 5.50 19.58
C SER A 93 8.01 4.92 18.20
N GLY A 94 8.32 5.67 17.14
CA GLY A 94 8.24 5.13 15.78
C GLY A 94 9.09 3.88 15.62
N TYR A 95 10.30 3.89 16.18
CA TYR A 95 11.23 2.75 16.18
C TYR A 95 10.60 1.52 16.85
N GLN A 96 9.99 1.71 18.02
CA GLN A 96 9.34 0.62 18.75
C GLN A 96 8.14 0.05 17.99
N ASN A 97 7.37 0.88 17.28
CA ASN A 97 6.31 0.41 16.39
C ASN A 97 6.87 -0.45 15.26
N LEU A 98 7.95 -0.02 14.60
CA LEU A 98 8.57 -0.79 13.51
C LEU A 98 9.16 -2.11 14.02
N ILE A 99 9.83 -2.12 15.17
CA ILE A 99 10.34 -3.36 15.77
C ILE A 99 9.21 -4.32 16.15
N HIS A 100 8.09 -3.79 16.65
CA HIS A 100 6.92 -4.62 16.95
C HIS A 100 6.40 -5.31 15.69
N TYR A 101 6.30 -4.58 14.58
CA TYR A 101 5.86 -5.14 13.30
C TYR A 101 6.89 -6.10 12.68
N ALA A 102 8.18 -5.76 12.74
CA ALA A 102 9.27 -6.60 12.25
C ALA A 102 9.24 -8.00 12.88
N ARG A 103 8.88 -8.11 14.17
CA ARG A 103 8.73 -9.40 14.87
C ARG A 103 7.59 -10.28 14.36
N MET A 104 6.59 -9.69 13.70
CA MET A 104 5.49 -10.43 13.10
C MET A 104 5.83 -10.96 11.71
N SER A 105 6.90 -10.44 11.09
CA SER A 105 7.33 -10.79 9.74
C SER A 105 8.59 -11.67 9.78
N LYS A 106 8.62 -12.75 8.99
CA LYS A 106 9.81 -13.60 8.93
C LYS A 106 10.94 -12.87 8.17
N GLY A 107 12.15 -12.89 8.73
CA GLY A 107 13.36 -12.42 8.04
C GLY A 107 13.62 -10.91 8.07
N VAL A 108 12.84 -10.13 8.82
CA VAL A 108 13.11 -8.68 8.98
C VAL A 108 14.18 -8.48 10.06
N THR A 109 15.36 -8.02 9.65
CA THR A 109 16.46 -7.72 10.56
C THR A 109 16.37 -6.30 11.12
N LYS A 110 17.17 -6.01 12.15
CA LYS A 110 17.25 -4.65 12.71
C LYS A 110 17.84 -3.67 11.69
N GLU A 111 18.84 -4.11 10.95
CA GLU A 111 19.49 -3.35 9.89
C GLU A 111 18.48 -2.96 8.81
N LYS A 112 17.55 -3.86 8.45
CA LYS A 112 16.46 -3.55 7.52
C LYS A 112 15.52 -2.47 8.07
N VAL A 113 15.25 -2.48 9.37
CA VAL A 113 14.45 -1.43 10.03
C VAL A 113 15.17 -0.09 9.91
N ASP A 114 16.47 -0.06 10.24
CA ASP A 114 17.29 1.16 10.18
C ASP A 114 17.35 1.72 8.74
N GLU A 115 17.63 0.88 7.74
CA GLU A 115 17.59 1.25 6.32
C GLU A 115 16.23 1.84 5.91
N THR A 116 15.14 1.24 6.39
CA THR A 116 13.79 1.67 6.03
C THR A 116 13.45 3.01 6.68
N VAL A 117 13.94 3.27 7.89
CA VAL A 117 13.77 4.54 8.59
C VAL A 117 14.47 5.68 7.85
N GLU A 118 15.69 5.44 7.37
CA GLU A 118 16.43 6.38 6.52
C GLU A 118 15.68 6.64 5.21
N LEU A 119 15.20 5.57 4.58
CA LEU A 119 14.50 5.62 3.29
C LEU A 119 13.22 6.47 3.33
N VAL A 120 12.51 6.50 4.46
CA VAL A 120 11.33 7.35 4.66
C VAL A 120 11.64 8.69 5.34
N GLY A 121 12.92 9.01 5.55
CA GLY A 121 13.38 10.27 6.14
C GLY A 121 12.91 10.50 7.58
N LEU A 122 12.83 9.44 8.40
CA LEU A 122 12.40 9.53 9.80
C LEU A 122 13.54 9.41 10.82
N ALA A 123 14.79 9.25 10.40
CA ALA A 123 15.95 9.01 11.27
C ALA A 123 16.02 9.97 12.48
N ASP A 124 15.92 11.28 12.24
CA ASP A 124 16.01 12.31 13.30
C ASP A 124 14.91 12.24 14.36
N ARG A 125 13.81 11.57 14.05
CA ARG A 125 12.58 11.57 14.85
C ARG A 125 12.11 10.18 15.25
N ILE A 126 12.77 9.12 14.79
CA ILE A 126 12.27 7.75 14.92
C ILE A 126 12.13 7.30 16.38
N HIS A 127 12.93 7.88 17.28
CA HIS A 127 12.89 7.60 18.71
C HIS A 127 11.89 8.45 19.49
N ASP A 128 11.26 9.46 18.86
CA ASP A 128 10.17 10.23 19.47
C ASP A 128 8.89 9.39 19.55
N LYS A 129 8.06 9.67 20.58
CA LYS A 129 6.75 9.01 20.73
C LYS A 129 5.81 9.36 19.59
N VAL A 130 5.12 8.38 19.01
CA VAL A 130 4.23 8.61 17.86
C VAL A 130 3.11 9.62 18.13
N ARG A 131 2.70 9.81 19.40
CA ARG A 131 1.75 10.88 19.77
C ARG A 131 2.21 12.30 19.41
N THR A 132 3.52 12.55 19.26
CA THR A 132 4.08 13.86 18.90
C THR A 132 4.26 14.03 17.40
N TYR A 133 4.03 12.98 16.60
CA TYR A 133 4.25 13.01 15.16
C TYR A 133 3.22 13.91 14.47
N SER A 134 3.67 14.64 13.46
CA SER A 134 2.75 15.24 12.48
C SER A 134 2.02 14.15 11.70
N LEU A 135 0.96 14.52 10.98
CA LEU A 135 0.27 13.56 10.11
C LEU A 135 1.22 12.99 9.03
N GLY A 136 2.05 13.83 8.42
CA GLY A 136 3.05 13.39 7.45
C GLY A 136 4.06 12.40 8.03
N MET A 137 4.53 12.63 9.25
CA MET A 137 5.42 11.67 9.93
C MET A 137 4.72 10.33 10.20
N ARG A 138 3.43 10.33 10.55
CA ARG A 138 2.64 9.09 10.71
C ARG A 138 2.46 8.35 9.39
N GLN A 139 2.22 9.06 8.28
CA GLN A 139 2.15 8.46 6.95
C GLN A 139 3.48 7.83 6.54
N ARG A 140 4.61 8.52 6.79
CA ARG A 140 5.95 7.98 6.53
C ARG A 140 6.28 6.77 7.40
N LEU A 141 5.81 6.75 8.65
CA LEU A 141 5.95 5.59 9.53
C LEU A 141 5.12 4.39 9.03
N GLY A 142 3.90 4.64 8.55
CA GLY A 142 3.07 3.63 7.90
C GLY A 142 3.72 3.07 6.64
N LEU A 143 4.32 3.94 5.82
CA LEU A 143 5.08 3.53 4.65
C LEU A 143 6.27 2.65 5.04
N ALA A 144 7.03 3.04 6.07
CA ALA A 144 8.13 2.22 6.59
C ALA A 144 7.64 0.84 7.01
N GLN A 145 6.53 0.74 7.76
CA GLN A 145 5.95 -0.53 8.18
C GLN A 145 5.70 -1.47 6.98
N CYS A 146 5.13 -0.97 5.89
CA CYS A 146 4.85 -1.79 4.71
C CYS A 146 6.10 -2.21 3.94
N LEU A 147 7.21 -1.48 4.07
CA LEU A 147 8.47 -1.76 3.36
C LEU A 147 9.36 -2.77 4.08
N LEU A 148 9.06 -3.11 5.34
CA LEU A 148 9.91 -3.96 6.18
C LEU A 148 10.10 -5.37 5.62
N HIS A 149 9.05 -5.99 5.06
CA HIS A 149 9.10 -7.35 4.51
C HIS A 149 9.47 -7.40 3.02
N ASP A 150 10.00 -6.31 2.47
CA ASP A 150 10.43 -6.19 1.07
C ASP A 150 9.37 -6.64 0.05
N PRO A 151 8.16 -6.05 0.08
CA PRO A 151 7.09 -6.45 -0.83
C PRO A 151 7.45 -6.18 -2.29
N GLN A 152 6.87 -6.98 -3.19
CA GLN A 152 6.95 -6.74 -4.63
C GLN A 152 5.89 -5.76 -5.15
N ILE A 153 4.86 -5.53 -4.35
CA ILE A 153 3.72 -4.69 -4.67
C ILE A 153 3.40 -3.92 -3.39
N LEU A 154 3.38 -2.59 -3.45
CA LEU A 154 2.98 -1.77 -2.30
C LEU A 154 1.69 -1.03 -2.61
N VAL A 155 0.58 -1.49 -2.02
CA VAL A 155 -0.76 -0.93 -2.21
C VAL A 155 -1.04 0.14 -1.17
N LEU A 156 -1.52 1.31 -1.59
CA LEU A 156 -1.83 2.42 -0.69
C LEU A 156 -3.29 2.85 -0.90
N ASP A 157 -4.04 3.08 0.17
CA ASP A 157 -5.36 3.71 0.12
C ASP A 157 -5.28 5.12 0.73
N GLU A 158 -5.50 6.13 -0.09
CA GLU A 158 -5.42 7.56 0.27
C GLU A 158 -4.17 7.99 1.08
N PRO A 159 -2.93 7.63 0.66
CA PRO A 159 -1.71 7.86 1.46
C PRO A 159 -1.39 9.34 1.71
N THR A 160 -2.03 10.24 0.97
CA THR A 160 -1.81 11.69 1.03
C THR A 160 -2.97 12.44 1.69
N ASN A 161 -4.01 11.75 2.18
CA ASN A 161 -5.18 12.40 2.76
C ASN A 161 -4.80 13.16 4.05
N GLY A 162 -5.37 14.37 4.19
CA GLY A 162 -5.11 15.28 5.31
C GLY A 162 -3.73 15.96 5.31
N LEU A 163 -2.86 15.66 4.34
CA LEU A 163 -1.58 16.35 4.20
C LEU A 163 -1.75 17.72 3.54
N ASP A 164 -0.89 18.65 3.92
CA ASP A 164 -0.71 19.91 3.23
C ASP A 164 0.02 19.70 1.88
N PRO A 165 0.02 20.68 0.96
CA PRO A 165 0.65 20.51 -0.36
C PRO A 165 2.13 20.10 -0.32
N ALA A 166 2.87 20.55 0.69
CA ALA A 166 4.25 20.16 0.90
C ALA A 166 4.38 18.67 1.27
N GLY A 167 3.61 18.20 2.27
CA GLY A 167 3.59 16.79 2.65
C GLY A 167 3.12 15.84 1.54
N ILE A 168 2.16 16.27 0.71
CA ILE A 168 1.74 15.50 -0.49
C ILE A 168 2.92 15.33 -1.45
N ARG A 169 3.67 16.42 -1.70
CA ARG A 169 4.82 16.38 -2.59
C ARG A 169 5.91 15.47 -2.04
N GLU A 170 6.23 15.58 -0.76
CA GLU A 170 7.23 14.73 -0.10
C GLU A 170 6.89 13.26 -0.24
N ILE A 171 5.68 12.84 0.17
CA ILE A 171 5.25 11.43 0.06
C ILE A 171 5.35 10.96 -1.40
N ARG A 172 4.89 11.76 -2.36
CA ARG A 172 4.97 11.42 -3.78
C ARG A 172 6.41 11.25 -4.26
N ASP A 173 7.32 12.11 -3.82
CA ASP A 173 8.73 12.05 -4.23
C ASP A 173 9.42 10.80 -3.64
N HIS A 174 9.10 10.42 -2.38
CA HIS A 174 9.55 9.15 -1.80
C HIS A 174 9.02 7.94 -2.58
N LEU A 175 7.71 7.94 -2.89
CA LEU A 175 7.09 6.86 -3.65
C LEU A 175 7.67 6.71 -5.07
N ARG A 176 8.02 7.82 -5.73
CA ARG A 176 8.71 7.81 -7.03
C ARG A 176 10.12 7.26 -6.93
N MET A 177 10.87 7.64 -5.90
CA MET A 177 12.21 7.11 -5.64
C MET A 177 12.17 5.60 -5.44
N LEU A 178 11.26 5.13 -4.56
CA LEU A 178 11.03 3.71 -4.30
C LEU A 178 10.67 2.92 -5.56
N ALA A 179 9.78 3.47 -6.39
CA ALA A 179 9.36 2.83 -7.65
C ALA A 179 10.53 2.66 -8.64
N ARG A 180 11.48 3.59 -8.66
CA ARG A 180 12.67 3.53 -9.53
C ARG A 180 13.72 2.55 -9.03
N GLU A 181 13.98 2.55 -7.72
CA GLU A 181 15.08 1.77 -7.14
C GLU A 181 14.75 0.28 -6.98
N ARG A 182 13.48 -0.08 -6.76
CA ARG A 182 13.10 -1.46 -6.43
C ARG A 182 12.40 -2.23 -7.55
N GLU A 183 12.16 -1.60 -8.71
CA GLU A 183 11.48 -2.17 -9.89
C GLU A 183 10.16 -2.92 -9.58
N LYS A 184 9.49 -2.63 -8.48
CA LYS A 184 8.42 -3.48 -7.93
C LYS A 184 7.33 -2.59 -7.38
N TRP A 185 6.26 -2.29 -8.14
CA TRP A 185 5.23 -1.43 -7.59
C TRP A 185 3.85 -1.35 -8.28
N LEU A 186 2.87 -0.89 -7.50
CA LEU A 186 1.48 -0.55 -7.84
C LEU A 186 0.93 0.46 -6.82
N SER A 187 0.74 1.74 -7.18
CA SER A 187 0.23 2.76 -6.23
C SER A 187 -1.19 3.21 -6.51
N LEU A 188 -2.13 2.68 -5.75
CA LEU A 188 -3.52 3.10 -5.88
C LEU A 188 -3.69 4.51 -5.25
N TYR A 189 -4.12 5.51 -6.02
CA TYR A 189 -4.39 6.87 -5.54
C TYR A 189 -5.87 7.23 -5.73
N PRO A 190 -6.51 7.98 -4.81
CA PRO A 190 -7.71 8.73 -5.13
C PRO A 190 -7.37 9.90 -6.07
N ALA A 191 -7.70 9.70 -7.34
CA ALA A 191 -8.25 10.63 -8.33
C ALA A 191 -7.93 12.16 -8.38
N THR A 192 -7.78 12.90 -7.29
CA THR A 192 -7.84 14.37 -7.35
C THR A 192 -6.63 15.03 -8.03
N TYR A 193 -5.58 14.29 -8.39
CA TYR A 193 -4.32 14.88 -8.90
C TYR A 193 -3.73 14.26 -10.18
N TYR A 194 -4.48 13.42 -10.91
CA TYR A 194 -3.96 12.72 -12.10
C TYR A 194 -3.58 13.64 -13.30
N ARG A 195 -3.84 14.95 -13.24
CA ARG A 195 -3.64 15.86 -14.38
C ARG A 195 -2.22 16.45 -14.54
N LYS A 196 -1.24 16.10 -13.68
CA LYS A 196 0.16 16.56 -13.80
C LYS A 196 1.20 15.44 -13.60
N TRP A 197 1.07 14.36 -14.36
CA TRP A 197 2.06 13.27 -14.42
C TRP A 197 2.70 13.12 -15.81
N LYS A 198 2.77 14.21 -16.58
CA LYS A 198 3.76 14.37 -17.66
C LYS A 198 4.82 15.35 -17.19
#